data_AF-A0A2P5FMT2-F1
#
_entry.id   AF-A0A2P5FMT2-F1
#
_cell.length_a   1.000
_cell.length_b   1.000
_cell.length_c   1.000
_cell.angle_alpha   90.00
_cell.angle_beta   90.00
_cell.angle_gamma   90.00
#
_symmetry.space_group_name_H-M   'P 1'
#
loop_
_entity.id
_entity.type
_entity.pdbx_description
1 polymer ?
#
loop_
_entity_poly.entity_id
_entity_poly.type
_entity_poly.pdbx_seq_one_letter_code
_entity_poly.pdbx_strand_id
1 'polypeptide(L)'
;SNFSAKKLQNILSFATIPPSVNQVEMNPTWQQKNLIEFCSANNIVVTAFSPLGAKGASWGTNEVLDNEVLKAIAKARGKTVAQVCLRWIYEQGASIVFKSYSKDRLKENLEIFDWALSEDDTQKIKLIPQRRVNLGPSESLDQAIWDGEI
;
A
#
# COMPACT_ATOMS: atom_id res chain seq x y z
N SER A 1 0.76 -12.54 6.04
CA SER A 1 1.00 -11.81 4.78
C SER A 1 -0.02 -12.28 3.76
N ASN A 2 -0.64 -11.36 3.01
CA ASN A 2 -1.75 -11.63 2.08
C ASN A 2 -3.02 -12.17 2.75
N PHE A 3 -3.29 -11.78 4.00
CA PHE A 3 -4.55 -12.13 4.67
C PHE A 3 -5.53 -10.96 4.55
N SER A 4 -6.76 -11.27 4.12
CA SER A 4 -7.92 -10.38 4.24
C SER A 4 -8.28 -10.16 5.70
N ALA A 5 -9.09 -9.15 5.99
CA ALA A 5 -9.59 -8.89 7.34
C ALA A 5 -10.36 -10.10 7.89
N LYS A 6 -11.15 -10.78 7.05
CA LYS A 6 -11.87 -12.00 7.42
C LYS A 6 -10.93 -13.15 7.79
N LYS A 7 -9.87 -13.37 7.01
CA LYS A 7 -8.90 -14.44 7.33
C LYS A 7 -8.09 -14.09 8.58
N LEU A 8 -7.76 -12.81 8.82
CA LEU A 8 -7.13 -12.38 10.07
C LEU A 8 -8.06 -12.59 11.27
N GLN A 9 -9.34 -12.22 11.16
CA GLN A 9 -10.34 -12.45 12.19
C GLN A 9 -10.43 -13.94 12.57
N ASN A 10 -10.37 -14.82 11.58
CA ASN A 10 -10.35 -16.26 11.82
C ASN A 10 -9.11 -16.67 12.62
N ILE A 11 -7.91 -16.20 12.25
CA ILE A 11 -6.68 -16.48 13.01
C ILE A 11 -6.81 -16.00 14.46
N LEU A 12 -7.28 -14.77 14.65
CA LEU A 12 -7.43 -14.18 15.99
C LEU A 12 -8.42 -14.94 16.89
N SER A 13 -9.33 -15.73 16.32
CA SER A 13 -10.29 -16.51 17.11
C SER A 13 -9.67 -17.71 17.85
N PHE A 14 -8.51 -18.20 17.41
CA PHE A 14 -7.86 -19.37 17.99
C PHE A 14 -6.37 -19.16 18.34
N ALA A 15 -5.74 -18.10 17.85
CA ALA A 15 -4.32 -17.87 18.07
C ALA A 15 -4.02 -17.45 19.52
N THR A 16 -3.24 -18.25 20.23
CA THR A 16 -2.69 -17.86 21.55
C THR A 16 -1.74 -16.67 21.44
N ILE A 17 -0.96 -16.62 20.37
CA ILE A 17 -0.07 -15.50 20.05
C ILE A 17 -0.61 -14.84 18.77
N PRO A 18 -1.17 -13.62 18.86
CA PRO A 18 -1.75 -12.96 17.71
C PRO A 18 -0.66 -12.55 16.70
N PRO A 19 -0.99 -12.49 15.39
CA PRO A 19 -0.05 -12.01 14.38
C PRO A 19 0.30 -10.55 14.62
N SER A 20 1.59 -10.23 14.71
CA SER A 20 2.03 -8.83 14.92
C SER A 20 2.04 -8.00 13.64
N VAL A 21 2.15 -8.66 12.47
CA VAL A 21 2.27 -8.01 11.17
C VAL A 21 1.39 -8.72 10.14
N ASN A 22 0.69 -7.94 9.32
CA ASN A 22 0.15 -8.41 8.05
C ASN A 22 0.76 -7.62 6.89
N GLN A 23 1.68 -8.26 6.18
CA GLN A 23 2.26 -7.69 4.96
C GLN A 23 1.28 -7.88 3.79
N VAL A 24 0.90 -6.82 3.08
CA VAL A 24 -0.09 -6.84 1.99
C VAL A 24 0.25 -5.82 0.91
N GLU A 25 -0.33 -5.99 -0.29
CA GLU A 25 -0.26 -4.98 -1.33
C GLU A 25 -0.91 -3.70 -0.80
N MET A 26 -0.20 -2.59 -0.84
CA MET A 26 -0.76 -1.30 -0.47
C MET A 26 0.00 -0.17 -1.18
N ASN A 27 -0.75 0.70 -1.84
CA ASN A 27 -0.26 1.88 -2.55
C ASN A 27 -1.44 2.86 -2.77
N PRO A 28 -1.22 4.07 -3.29
CA PRO A 28 -2.32 5.04 -3.49
C PRO A 28 -3.47 4.56 -4.40
N THR A 29 -3.25 3.59 -5.30
CA THR A 29 -4.29 2.99 -6.16
C THR A 29 -4.90 1.72 -5.54
N TRP A 30 -4.38 1.24 -4.40
CA TRP A 30 -4.95 0.16 -3.61
C TRP A 30 -4.70 0.40 -2.12
N GLN A 31 -5.62 1.15 -1.50
CA GLN A 31 -5.39 1.83 -0.22
C GLN A 31 -5.68 0.97 1.01
N GLN A 32 -6.31 -0.19 0.86
CA GLN A 32 -6.55 -1.15 1.96
C GLN A 32 -7.29 -0.57 3.17
N LYS A 33 -8.17 0.44 3.00
CA LYS A 33 -8.81 1.18 4.11
C LYS A 33 -9.39 0.27 5.20
N ASN A 34 -10.28 -0.64 4.80
CA ASN A 34 -10.93 -1.57 5.73
C ASN A 34 -9.93 -2.48 6.45
N LEU A 35 -8.92 -2.96 5.74
CA LEU A 35 -7.90 -3.85 6.30
C LEU A 35 -6.98 -3.11 7.29
N ILE A 36 -6.60 -1.87 6.99
CA ILE A 36 -5.79 -1.03 7.89
C ILE A 36 -6.56 -0.74 9.17
N GLU A 37 -7.82 -0.34 9.06
CA GLU A 37 -8.69 -0.09 10.22
C GLU A 37 -8.82 -1.36 11.09
N PHE A 38 -9.08 -2.51 10.46
CA PHE A 38 -9.14 -3.80 11.16
C PHE A 38 -7.82 -4.14 11.86
N CYS A 39 -6.69 -4.00 11.16
CA CYS A 39 -5.37 -4.30 11.71
C CYS A 39 -5.03 -3.37 12.89
N SER A 40 -5.29 -2.07 12.75
CA SER A 40 -5.08 -1.07 13.81
C SER A 40 -5.89 -1.40 15.07
N ALA A 41 -7.18 -1.72 14.91
CA ALA A 41 -8.05 -2.11 16.03
C ALA A 41 -7.59 -3.39 16.77
N ASN A 42 -6.81 -4.24 16.11
CA ASN A 42 -6.33 -5.51 16.65
C ASN A 42 -4.82 -5.50 16.98
N ASN A 43 -4.18 -4.33 17.01
CA ASN A 43 -2.73 -4.17 17.26
C ASN A 43 -1.84 -4.95 16.26
N ILE A 44 -2.29 -5.06 15.02
CA ILE A 44 -1.55 -5.67 13.91
C ILE A 44 -0.97 -4.55 13.05
N VAL A 45 0.34 -4.56 12.83
CA VAL A 45 0.99 -3.59 11.93
C VAL A 45 0.80 -4.03 10.47
N VAL A 46 0.37 -3.11 9.61
CA VAL A 46 0.38 -3.33 8.16
C VAL A 46 1.79 -3.05 7.62
N THR A 47 2.29 -3.96 6.79
CA THR A 47 3.51 -3.73 5.99
C THR A 47 3.14 -3.71 4.51
N ALA A 48 3.25 -2.55 3.88
CA ALA A 48 2.95 -2.37 2.47
C ALA A 48 4.05 -2.96 1.58
N PHE A 49 3.71 -3.99 0.80
CA PHE A 49 4.51 -4.39 -0.36
C PHE A 49 3.97 -3.73 -1.63
N SER A 50 4.84 -3.66 -2.65
CA SER A 50 4.57 -2.98 -3.92
C SER A 50 4.03 -1.55 -3.77
N PRO A 51 4.69 -0.72 -2.94
CA PRO A 51 4.27 0.66 -2.72
C PRO A 51 4.27 1.51 -4.01
N LEU A 52 4.99 1.05 -5.03
CA LEU A 52 5.17 1.71 -6.33
C LEU A 52 4.56 0.89 -7.49
N GLY A 53 3.58 0.03 -7.21
CA GLY A 53 2.88 -0.77 -8.24
C GLY A 53 3.67 -1.97 -8.78
N ALA A 54 4.79 -2.36 -8.16
CA ALA A 54 5.61 -3.50 -8.59
C ALA A 54 6.15 -3.41 -10.03
N LYS A 55 6.45 -2.20 -10.54
CA LYS A 55 6.98 -1.98 -11.89
C LYS A 55 8.08 -2.99 -12.26
N GLY A 56 7.84 -3.74 -13.34
CA GLY A 56 8.75 -4.76 -13.88
C GLY A 56 8.55 -6.18 -13.31
N ALA A 57 7.64 -6.38 -12.36
CA ALA A 57 7.14 -7.72 -12.00
C ALA A 57 6.08 -8.19 -13.01
N SER A 58 5.91 -9.50 -13.16
CA SER A 58 4.90 -10.10 -14.07
C SER A 58 3.46 -9.73 -13.74
N TRP A 59 3.19 -9.40 -12.48
CA TRP A 59 1.89 -8.98 -11.94
C TRP A 59 1.84 -7.47 -11.62
N GLY A 60 2.90 -6.74 -11.94
CA GLY A 60 2.99 -5.31 -11.62
C GLY A 60 2.26 -4.42 -12.60
N THR A 61 2.09 -3.16 -12.21
CA THR A 61 1.51 -2.09 -13.01
C THR A 61 2.38 -0.83 -12.94
N ASN A 62 2.33 -0.01 -14.00
CA ASN A 62 2.88 1.34 -13.96
C ASN A 62 1.85 2.39 -13.50
N GLU A 63 0.58 2.03 -13.36
CA GLU A 63 -0.51 2.96 -13.06
C GLU A 63 -0.28 3.79 -11.79
N VAL A 64 0.42 3.24 -10.79
CA VAL A 64 0.79 4.00 -9.59
C VAL A 64 1.75 5.14 -9.94
N LEU A 65 2.82 4.86 -10.69
CA LEU A 65 3.82 5.88 -11.03
C LEU A 65 3.33 6.83 -12.13
N ASP A 66 2.42 6.36 -12.98
CA ASP A 66 1.86 7.14 -14.08
C ASP A 66 0.60 7.93 -13.69
N ASN A 67 0.11 7.79 -12.45
CA ASN A 67 -1.09 8.49 -11.98
C ASN A 67 -0.90 10.02 -11.98
N GLU A 68 -1.77 10.72 -12.71
CA GLU A 68 -1.68 12.18 -12.89
C GLU A 68 -1.91 12.98 -11.59
N VAL A 69 -2.72 12.47 -10.67
CA VAL A 69 -2.91 13.10 -9.34
C VAL A 69 -1.60 13.05 -8.56
N LEU A 70 -0.94 11.90 -8.53
CA LEU A 70 0.33 11.73 -7.82
C LEU A 70 1.46 12.54 -8.46
N LYS A 71 1.50 12.64 -9.80
CA LYS A 71 2.43 13.52 -10.52
C LYS A 71 2.22 14.99 -10.18
N ALA A 72 0.97 15.45 -10.11
CA ALA A 72 0.64 16.82 -9.74
C ALA A 72 1.07 17.15 -8.30
N ILE A 73 0.83 16.23 -7.36
CA ILE A 73 1.27 16.36 -5.96
C ILE A 73 2.80 16.39 -5.89
N ALA A 74 3.47 15.45 -6.58
CA ALA A 74 4.92 15.37 -6.63
C ALA A 74 5.54 16.70 -7.12
N LYS A 75 5.00 17.26 -8.21
CA LYS A 75 5.41 18.57 -8.74
C LYS A 75 5.18 19.69 -7.72
N ALA A 76 4.01 19.75 -7.09
CA ALA A 76 3.68 20.79 -6.11
C ALA A 76 4.56 20.74 -4.86
N ARG A 77 4.99 19.54 -4.45
CA ARG A 77 5.85 19.32 -3.28
C ARG A 77 7.34 19.37 -3.59
N GLY A 78 7.73 19.42 -4.87
CA GLY A 78 9.14 19.33 -5.28
C GLY A 78 9.76 17.97 -4.94
N LYS A 79 8.97 16.90 -5.05
CA LYS A 79 9.32 15.52 -4.70
C LYS A 79 9.09 14.60 -5.90
N THR A 80 9.56 13.36 -5.83
CA THR A 80 9.23 12.35 -6.85
C THR A 80 7.89 11.67 -6.55
N VAL A 81 7.26 11.08 -7.58
CA VAL A 81 6.04 10.29 -7.40
C VAL A 81 6.27 9.13 -6.43
N ALA A 82 7.48 8.54 -6.45
CA ALA A 82 7.85 7.49 -5.51
C ALA A 82 7.84 8.01 -4.07
N GLN A 83 8.46 9.17 -3.80
CA GLN A 83 8.44 9.79 -2.48
C GLN A 83 7.02 10.12 -2.01
N VAL A 84 6.14 10.60 -2.90
CA VAL A 84 4.72 10.84 -2.57
C VAL A 84 4.02 9.56 -2.15
N CYS A 85 4.18 8.47 -2.91
CA CYS A 85 3.58 7.18 -2.57
C CYS A 85 4.07 6.66 -1.23
N LEU A 86 5.38 6.70 -1.00
CA LEU A 86 6.01 6.21 0.23
C LEU A 86 5.61 7.08 1.44
N ARG A 87 5.60 8.41 1.28
CA ARG A 87 5.13 9.34 2.31
C ARG A 87 3.68 9.08 2.67
N TRP A 88 2.81 8.88 1.68
CA TRP A 88 1.40 8.57 1.90
C TRP A 88 1.23 7.30 2.75
N ILE A 89 1.93 6.21 2.41
CA ILE A 89 1.86 4.95 3.18
C ILE A 89 2.34 5.15 4.62
N TYR A 90 3.45 5.89 4.80
CA TYR A 90 3.95 6.24 6.13
C TYR A 90 2.90 6.99 6.96
N GLU A 91 2.21 7.97 6.37
CA GLU A 91 1.15 8.73 7.04
C GLU A 91 -0.12 7.90 7.32
N GLN A 92 -0.33 6.77 6.63
CA GLN A 92 -1.39 5.81 6.97
C GLN A 92 -1.02 4.92 8.19
N GLY A 93 0.16 5.09 8.78
CA GLY A 93 0.64 4.27 9.90
C GLY A 93 1.14 2.89 9.49
N ALA A 94 1.36 2.65 8.19
CA ALA A 94 1.89 1.40 7.68
C ALA A 94 3.41 1.46 7.52
N SER A 95 4.07 0.33 7.78
CA SER A 95 5.48 0.12 7.44
C SER A 95 5.63 -0.19 5.95
N ILE A 96 6.81 0.05 5.36
CA ILE A 96 6.99 -0.02 3.91
C ILE A 96 8.12 -0.99 3.56
N VAL A 97 7.89 -1.87 2.58
CA VAL A 97 8.97 -2.61 1.92
C VAL A 97 9.04 -2.24 0.45
N PHE A 98 10.16 -1.65 0.04
CA PHE A 98 10.44 -1.31 -1.36
C PHE A 98 11.72 -1.98 -1.85
N LYS A 99 11.79 -2.19 -3.16
CA LYS A 99 12.92 -2.78 -3.85
C LYS A 99 13.55 -1.75 -4.77
N SER A 100 14.87 -1.61 -4.74
CA SER A 100 15.62 -0.89 -5.77
C SER A 100 17.02 -1.47 -5.89
N TYR A 101 17.52 -1.55 -7.13
CA TYR A 101 18.92 -1.87 -7.42
C TYR A 101 19.77 -0.61 -7.70
N SER A 102 19.15 0.58 -7.71
CA SER A 102 19.85 1.85 -7.85
C SER A 102 20.07 2.48 -6.48
N LYS A 103 21.32 2.80 -6.18
CA LYS A 103 21.74 3.49 -4.95
C LYS A 103 21.05 4.85 -4.80
N ASP A 104 20.94 5.60 -5.89
CA ASP A 104 20.30 6.93 -5.87
C ASP A 104 18.81 6.82 -5.53
N ARG A 105 18.10 5.86 -6.14
CA ARG A 105 16.69 5.60 -5.79
C ARG A 105 16.52 5.08 -4.37
N LEU A 106 17.46 4.29 -3.85
CA LEU A 106 17.42 3.86 -2.44
C LEU A 106 17.52 5.06 -1.51
N LYS A 107 18.43 6.00 -1.80
CA LYS A 107 18.58 7.23 -1.03
C LYS A 107 17.31 8.08 -1.12
N GLU A 108 16.82 8.33 -2.34
CA GLU A 108 15.61 9.12 -2.58
C GLU A 108 14.38 8.55 -1.84
N ASN A 109 14.21 7.22 -1.84
CA ASN A 109 13.10 6.55 -1.17
C ASN A 109 13.13 6.67 0.37
N LEU A 110 14.28 7.02 0.96
CA LEU A 110 14.43 7.26 2.40
C LEU A 110 14.19 8.73 2.78
N GLU A 111 14.18 9.65 1.81
CA GLU A 111 13.99 11.10 2.01
C GLU A 111 12.49 11.47 2.07
N ILE A 112 11.74 10.78 2.93
CA ILE A 112 10.28 10.91 3.11
C ILE A 112 9.86 11.42 4.49
N PHE A 113 10.80 11.60 5.41
CA PHE A 113 10.47 11.86 6.83
C PHE A 113 10.48 13.36 7.19
N ASP A 114 11.17 14.19 6.41
CA ASP A 114 11.43 15.62 6.65
C ASP A 114 10.36 16.57 6.05
N TRP A 115 9.31 16.03 5.44
CA TRP A 115 8.20 16.78 4.84
C TRP A 115 6.90 15.99 4.94
N ALA A 116 5.74 16.63 4.82
CA ALA A 116 4.43 15.99 4.93
C ALA A 116 3.53 16.29 3.71
N LEU A 117 2.56 15.41 3.46
CA LEU A 117 1.46 15.73 2.57
C LEU A 117 0.55 16.76 3.26
N SER A 118 -0.07 17.64 2.47
CA SER A 118 -1.13 18.50 2.99
C SER A 118 -2.45 17.74 3.05
N GLU A 119 -3.41 18.29 3.79
CA GLU A 119 -4.78 17.78 3.81
C GLU A 119 -5.37 17.68 2.38
N ASP A 120 -5.14 18.68 1.54
CA ASP A 120 -5.61 18.68 0.14
C ASP A 120 -4.98 17.54 -0.70
N ASP A 121 -3.69 17.24 -0.49
CA ASP A 121 -3.04 16.10 -1.16
C ASP A 121 -3.65 14.78 -0.70
N THR A 122 -3.89 14.63 0.61
CA THR A 122 -4.51 13.44 1.20
C THR A 122 -5.93 13.24 0.68
N GLN A 123 -6.72 14.31 0.57
CA GLN A 123 -8.07 14.23 -0.02
C GLN A 123 -8.02 13.86 -1.50
N LYS A 124 -7.08 14.41 -2.28
CA LYS A 124 -6.88 14.02 -3.69
C LYS A 124 -6.51 12.55 -3.83
N ILE A 125 -5.60 12.05 -3.00
CA ILE A 125 -5.21 10.63 -3.00
C ILE A 125 -6.39 9.74 -2.64
N LYS A 126 -7.19 10.12 -1.63
CA LYS A 126 -8.37 9.36 -1.18
C LYS A 126 -9.38 9.08 -2.31
N LEU A 127 -9.44 9.94 -3.33
CA LEU A 127 -10.34 9.87 -4.48
C LEU A 127 -9.79 9.08 -5.67
N ILE A 128 -8.54 8.62 -5.63
CA ILE A 128 -7.95 7.80 -6.69
C ILE A 128 -8.78 6.50 -6.85
N PRO A 129 -9.13 6.07 -8.08
CA PRO A 129 -9.79 4.80 -8.32
C PRO A 129 -8.99 3.62 -7.73
N GLN A 130 -9.69 2.70 -7.07
CA GLN A 130 -9.08 1.60 -6.33
C GLN A 130 -9.10 0.31 -7.16
N ARG A 131 -7.96 -0.36 -7.27
CA ARG A 131 -7.83 -1.67 -7.91
C ARG A 131 -6.62 -2.43 -7.37
N ARG A 132 -6.85 -3.66 -6.91
CA ARG A 132 -5.78 -4.61 -6.59
C ARG A 132 -5.08 -5.10 -7.86
N VAL A 133 -3.75 -5.20 -7.85
CA VAL A 133 -3.00 -5.77 -8.98
C VAL A 133 -2.40 -7.15 -8.70
N ASN A 134 -2.12 -7.47 -7.44
CA ASN A 134 -1.72 -8.82 -7.05
C ASN A 134 -2.96 -9.71 -6.88
N LEU A 135 -3.42 -10.27 -7.98
CA LEU A 135 -4.56 -11.18 -8.03
C LEU A 135 -4.14 -12.65 -7.82
N GLY A 136 -5.12 -13.51 -7.61
CA GLY A 136 -4.94 -14.95 -7.55
C GLY A 136 -4.68 -15.58 -8.93
N PRO A 137 -4.63 -16.92 -8.99
CA PRO A 137 -4.31 -17.64 -10.22
C PRO A 137 -5.44 -17.57 -11.28
N SER A 138 -6.65 -17.15 -10.90
CA SER A 138 -7.77 -16.92 -11.82
C SER A 138 -8.80 -15.96 -11.22
N GLU A 139 -9.51 -15.23 -12.08
CA GLU A 139 -10.60 -14.30 -11.68
C GLU A 139 -11.66 -14.98 -10.81
N SER A 140 -12.00 -16.24 -11.14
CA SER A 140 -12.97 -17.05 -10.39
C SER A 140 -12.55 -17.34 -8.94
N LEU A 141 -11.25 -17.25 -8.64
CA LEU A 141 -10.70 -17.51 -7.32
C LEU A 141 -10.38 -16.22 -6.54
N ASP A 142 -10.29 -15.08 -7.21
CA ASP A 142 -9.93 -13.80 -6.58
C ASP A 142 -10.89 -13.43 -5.44
N GLN A 143 -12.19 -13.58 -5.69
CA GLN A 143 -13.21 -13.30 -4.68
C GLN A 143 -13.05 -14.18 -3.43
N ALA A 144 -12.70 -15.45 -3.61
CA ALA A 144 -12.51 -16.40 -2.50
C ALA A 144 -11.17 -16.18 -1.77
N ILE A 145 -10.12 -15.84 -2.51
CA ILE A 145 -8.79 -15.57 -1.96
C ILE A 145 -8.81 -14.29 -1.13
N TRP A 146 -9.51 -13.26 -1.59
CA TRP A 146 -9.52 -11.96 -0.94
C TRP A 146 -10.78 -11.69 -0.11
N ASP A 147 -11.71 -12.63 -0.02
CA ASP A 147 -13.01 -12.47 0.66
C ASP A 147 -13.78 -11.22 0.19
N GLY A 148 -13.61 -10.84 -1.08
CA GLY A 148 -14.19 -9.64 -1.69
C GLY A 148 -13.40 -8.35 -1.53
N GLU A 149 -12.20 -8.39 -0.95
CA GLU A 149 -11.27 -7.26 -0.90
C GLU A 149 -10.45 -7.15 -2.20
N ILE A 150 -11.12 -6.88 -3.33
CA ILE A 150 -10.53 -6.76 -4.69
C ILE A 150 -10.64 -5.35 -5.28
#